data_AF-A0A7C5D542-F1
#
_entry.id   AF-A0A7C5D542-F1
#
_cell.length_a   1.000
_cell.length_b   1.000
_cell.length_c   1.000
_cell.angle_alpha   90.00
_cell.angle_beta   90.00
_cell.angle_gamma   90.00
#
_symmetry.space_group_name_H-M   'P 1'
#
loop_
_entity.id
_entity.type
_entity.pdbx_description
1 polymer ?
#
loop_
_entity_poly.entity_id
_entity_poly.type
_entity_poly.pdbx_seq_one_letter_code
_entity_poly.pdbx_strand_id
1 'polypeptide(L)'
;MLVDFKVKNFRSIKEEQLLSMVASSQKEFVETHTFLPTISKNLSLVKTAAIYGANAAGKSNILKALDAMQDIVIESASKYQRGDELPVKPFLFDKEVNEPTEFEINFIYEGIRYQYGFATTSARITEEWLIVYPKGRPQNWFARAYDEETKEYKWQFGDKLTGQKRVWKGSTRSNALFLSTAVSLNSEQLKPVFDWFADKLKITGVSGWSPFFTMRMCADDSYKKEILNFLKTADMDIEAIEVEKEDFNPSKIPEDMPAEIREDI
;
A
#
# COMPACT_ATOMS: atom_id res chain seq x y z
N MET A 1 1.82 -0.84 10.01
CA MET A 1 3.18 -0.28 10.10
C MET A 1 4.02 -0.95 9.05
N LEU A 2 4.73 -0.20 8.22
CA LEU A 2 5.68 -0.76 7.26
C LEU A 2 6.92 -1.28 8.01
N VAL A 3 7.39 -2.47 7.67
CA VAL A 3 8.67 -3.03 8.15
C VAL A 3 9.71 -2.87 7.05
N ASP A 4 9.42 -3.37 5.87
CA ASP A 4 10.26 -3.19 4.69
C ASP A 4 9.46 -3.40 3.40
N PHE A 5 9.99 -2.89 2.30
CA PHE A 5 9.46 -3.03 0.96
C PHE A 5 10.59 -3.36 -0.01
N LYS A 6 10.34 -4.34 -0.89
CA LYS A 6 11.23 -4.75 -1.96
C LYS A 6 10.56 -4.59 -3.31
N VAL A 7 11.36 -4.19 -4.28
CA VAL A 7 10.97 -4.14 -5.68
C VAL A 7 12.13 -4.57 -6.56
N LYS A 8 11.85 -5.35 -7.61
CA LYS A 8 12.79 -5.73 -8.65
C LYS A 8 12.15 -5.49 -10.03
N ASN A 9 12.97 -5.16 -11.02
CA ASN A 9 12.57 -5.00 -12.41
C ASN A 9 11.35 -4.05 -12.60
N PHE A 10 11.51 -2.80 -12.16
CA PHE A 10 10.48 -1.76 -12.25
C PHE A 10 11.06 -0.41 -12.69
N ARG A 11 10.65 0.08 -13.86
CA ARG A 11 11.10 1.37 -14.45
C ARG A 11 12.63 1.48 -14.53
N SER A 12 13.25 2.24 -13.65
CA SER A 12 14.72 2.42 -13.60
C SER A 12 15.41 1.44 -12.66
N ILE A 13 14.65 0.58 -11.98
CA ILE A 13 15.14 -0.40 -11.01
C ILE A 13 15.25 -1.73 -11.76
N LYS A 14 16.47 -2.19 -11.98
CA LYS A 14 16.73 -3.52 -12.55
C LYS A 14 16.78 -4.57 -11.45
N GLU A 15 17.81 -4.48 -10.62
CA GLU A 15 18.03 -5.39 -9.49
C GLU A 15 17.11 -5.08 -8.31
N GLU A 16 16.92 -6.07 -7.42
CA GLU A 16 16.15 -5.91 -6.20
C GLU A 16 16.66 -4.73 -5.37
N GLN A 17 15.74 -3.85 -4.95
CA GLN A 17 15.98 -2.75 -4.03
C GLN A 17 15.16 -2.94 -2.77
N LEU A 18 15.74 -2.66 -1.61
CA LEU A 18 15.12 -2.80 -0.30
C LEU A 18 15.01 -1.43 0.39
N LEU A 19 13.78 -1.01 0.69
CA LEU A 19 13.50 0.06 1.64
C LEU A 19 13.16 -0.56 2.99
N SER A 20 14.07 -0.47 3.96
CA SER A 20 13.88 -1.02 5.31
C SER A 20 13.63 0.07 6.35
N MET A 21 12.60 -0.14 7.17
CA MET A 21 12.31 0.66 8.35
C MET A 21 12.89 0.05 9.63
N VAL A 22 13.64 -1.06 9.53
CA VAL A 22 14.29 -1.69 10.69
C VAL A 22 15.38 -0.78 11.23
N ALA A 23 15.28 -0.43 12.51
CA ALA A 23 16.26 0.42 13.17
C ALA A 23 17.62 -0.28 13.23
N SER A 24 18.68 0.50 13.08
CA SER A 24 20.04 0.02 13.26
C SER A 24 20.33 -0.27 14.74
N SER A 25 21.46 -0.91 15.01
CA SER A 25 21.95 -1.15 16.38
C SER A 25 22.47 0.11 17.09
N GLN A 26 22.38 1.29 16.44
CA GLN A 26 22.80 2.55 17.02
C GLN A 26 21.90 2.93 18.20
N LYS A 27 22.50 3.49 19.25
CA LYS A 27 21.81 3.85 20.49
C LYS A 27 21.35 5.31 20.52
N GLU A 28 21.83 6.13 19.60
CA GLU A 28 21.46 7.53 19.50
C GLU A 28 20.00 7.67 19.08
N PHE A 29 19.27 8.54 19.76
CA PHE A 29 17.88 8.90 19.46
C PHE A 29 16.87 7.74 19.44
N VAL A 30 17.20 6.56 19.99
CA VAL A 30 16.31 5.40 20.03
C VAL A 30 14.96 5.74 20.66
N GLU A 31 14.97 6.46 21.80
CA GLU A 31 13.75 6.82 22.53
C GLU A 31 12.83 7.77 21.74
N THR A 32 13.39 8.60 20.86
CA THR A 32 12.64 9.64 20.14
C THR A 32 12.27 9.22 18.72
N HIS A 33 13.17 8.53 18.00
CA HIS A 33 13.04 8.24 16.57
C HIS A 33 12.67 6.79 16.24
N THR A 34 12.67 5.90 17.24
CA THR A 34 12.29 4.49 17.04
C THR A 34 11.08 4.11 17.89
N PHE A 35 10.49 2.97 17.59
CA PHE A 35 9.47 2.34 18.42
C PHE A 35 9.55 0.81 18.32
N LEU A 36 9.08 0.14 19.36
CA LEU A 36 8.95 -1.32 19.38
C LEU A 36 7.49 -1.69 19.11
N PRO A 37 7.18 -2.39 18.01
CA PRO A 37 5.88 -2.99 17.81
C PRO A 37 5.58 -3.99 18.92
N THR A 38 4.35 -3.98 19.45
CA THR A 38 3.90 -4.83 20.56
C THR A 38 4.18 -6.33 20.35
N ILE A 39 4.30 -6.75 19.11
CA ILE A 39 4.37 -8.14 18.67
C ILE A 39 5.78 -8.73 18.67
N SER A 40 6.81 -7.88 18.76
CA SER A 40 8.20 -8.32 18.69
C SER A 40 9.08 -7.40 19.53
N LYS A 41 9.61 -7.96 20.62
CA LYS A 41 10.57 -7.24 21.48
C LYS A 41 11.91 -6.98 20.80
N ASN A 42 12.19 -7.64 19.68
CA ASN A 42 13.49 -7.61 19.01
C ASN A 42 13.43 -6.92 17.63
N LEU A 43 12.28 -6.37 17.23
CA LEU A 43 12.12 -5.67 15.96
C LEU A 43 11.88 -4.19 16.24
N SER A 44 12.95 -3.42 16.41
CA SER A 44 12.83 -1.96 16.51
C SER A 44 12.67 -1.36 15.11
N LEU A 45 11.75 -0.41 14.95
CA LEU A 45 11.49 0.27 13.70
C LEU A 45 11.71 1.78 13.86
N VAL A 46 12.22 2.43 12.81
CA VAL A 46 12.28 3.90 12.74
C VAL A 46 10.91 4.48 12.43
N LYS A 47 10.63 5.67 12.96
CA LYS A 47 9.38 6.42 12.68
C LYS A 47 9.39 7.11 11.33
N THR A 48 10.58 7.48 10.83
CA THR A 48 10.78 8.26 9.62
C THR A 48 12.01 7.76 8.87
N ALA A 49 11.92 7.73 7.54
CA ALA A 49 13.05 7.46 6.66
C ALA A 49 13.08 8.51 5.53
N ALA A 50 14.28 8.85 5.07
CA ALA A 50 14.49 9.77 3.96
C ALA A 50 15.42 9.15 2.93
N ILE A 51 15.07 9.27 1.65
CA ILE A 51 15.84 8.72 0.52
C ILE A 51 16.54 9.87 -0.19
N TYR A 52 17.87 9.89 -0.11
CA TYR A 52 18.72 10.90 -0.77
C TYR A 52 19.46 10.28 -1.95
N GLY A 53 19.86 11.13 -2.90
CA GLY A 53 20.59 10.71 -4.09
C GLY A 53 20.49 11.73 -5.21
N ALA A 54 21.31 11.57 -6.24
CA ALA A 54 21.34 12.45 -7.39
C ALA A 54 19.97 12.56 -8.11
N ASN A 55 19.80 13.62 -8.90
CA ASN A 55 18.66 13.72 -9.80
C ASN A 55 18.63 12.52 -10.75
N ALA A 56 17.43 12.04 -11.07
CA ALA A 56 17.20 10.84 -11.89
C ALA A 56 17.77 9.51 -11.35
N ALA A 57 18.29 9.46 -10.13
CA ALA A 57 18.78 8.21 -9.51
C ALA A 57 17.68 7.18 -9.14
N GLY A 58 16.43 7.38 -9.55
CA GLY A 58 15.35 6.42 -9.33
C GLY A 58 14.62 6.53 -7.98
N LYS A 59 14.91 7.52 -7.14
CA LYS A 59 14.26 7.71 -5.81
C LYS A 59 12.73 7.68 -5.89
N SER A 60 12.16 8.46 -6.80
CA SER A 60 10.72 8.51 -7.01
C SER A 60 10.15 7.20 -7.55
N ASN A 61 10.95 6.35 -8.20
CA ASN A 61 10.49 5.05 -8.69
C ASN A 61 10.27 4.04 -7.56
N ILE A 62 10.92 4.19 -6.40
CA ILE A 62 10.60 3.39 -5.20
C ILE A 62 9.18 3.71 -4.72
N LEU A 63 8.84 5.00 -4.59
CA LEU A 63 7.50 5.42 -4.19
C LEU A 63 6.45 5.02 -5.23
N LYS A 64 6.76 5.17 -6.52
CA LYS A 64 5.84 4.75 -7.59
C LYS A 64 5.70 3.23 -7.70
N ALA A 65 6.68 2.45 -7.24
CA ALA A 65 6.59 1.00 -7.17
C ALA A 65 5.62 0.59 -6.06
N LEU A 66 5.72 1.25 -4.90
CA LEU A 66 4.81 1.05 -3.78
C LEU A 66 3.36 1.45 -4.16
N ASP A 67 3.21 2.53 -4.93
CA ASP A 67 1.93 3.00 -5.49
C ASP A 67 1.33 1.98 -6.46
N ALA A 68 2.14 1.48 -7.40
CA ALA A 68 1.70 0.42 -8.32
C ALA A 68 1.32 -0.87 -7.56
N MET A 69 2.09 -1.26 -6.55
CA MET A 69 1.75 -2.42 -5.72
C MET A 69 0.40 -2.22 -5.02
N GLN A 70 0.19 -1.06 -4.40
CA GLN A 70 -1.06 -0.71 -3.72
C GLN A 70 -2.25 -0.73 -4.68
N ASP A 71 -2.11 -0.09 -5.84
CA ASP A 71 -3.15 -0.04 -6.85
C ASP A 71 -3.53 -1.45 -7.36
N ILE A 72 -2.56 -2.31 -7.65
CA ILE A 72 -2.84 -3.70 -8.08
C ILE A 72 -3.57 -4.47 -6.96
N VAL A 73 -3.15 -4.31 -5.71
CA VAL A 73 -3.83 -4.95 -4.56
C VAL A 73 -5.27 -4.47 -4.45
N ILE A 74 -5.53 -3.18 -4.55
CA ILE A 74 -6.87 -2.62 -4.32
C ILE A 74 -7.79 -2.86 -5.54
N GLU A 75 -7.27 -2.72 -6.75
CA GLU A 75 -8.07 -2.55 -7.96
C GLU A 75 -8.14 -3.79 -8.87
N SER A 76 -7.23 -4.77 -8.72
CA SER A 76 -7.15 -5.89 -9.68
C SER A 76 -8.34 -6.84 -9.70
N ALA A 77 -9.07 -6.95 -8.59
CA ALA A 77 -10.29 -7.77 -8.54
C ALA A 77 -11.55 -6.98 -8.94
N SER A 78 -11.60 -5.68 -8.64
CA SER A 78 -12.80 -4.83 -8.75
C SER A 78 -12.87 -4.03 -10.05
N LYS A 79 -11.77 -3.36 -10.42
CA LYS A 79 -11.70 -2.37 -11.49
C LYS A 79 -11.11 -2.94 -12.78
N TYR A 80 -10.00 -3.66 -12.69
CA TYR A 80 -9.36 -4.24 -13.88
C TYR A 80 -10.17 -5.43 -14.44
N GLN A 81 -10.61 -5.28 -15.67
CA GLN A 81 -11.36 -6.30 -16.42
C GLN A 81 -10.42 -7.28 -17.11
N ARG A 82 -10.98 -8.36 -17.67
CA ARG A 82 -10.21 -9.34 -18.44
C ARG A 82 -9.57 -8.67 -19.66
N GLY A 83 -8.24 -8.75 -19.75
CA GLY A 83 -7.47 -8.22 -20.88
C GLY A 83 -6.91 -6.83 -20.61
N ASP A 84 -7.36 -6.15 -19.55
CA ASP A 84 -6.75 -4.90 -19.11
C ASP A 84 -5.31 -5.14 -18.65
N GLU A 85 -4.45 -4.19 -19.00
CA GLU A 85 -3.07 -4.19 -18.55
C GLU A 85 -2.97 -3.70 -17.10
N LEU A 86 -2.15 -4.40 -16.31
CA LEU A 86 -1.74 -3.98 -14.98
C LEU A 86 -0.76 -2.79 -15.09
N PRO A 87 -0.79 -1.84 -14.13
CA PRO A 87 -0.04 -0.58 -14.16
C PRO A 87 1.47 -0.74 -13.86
N VAL A 88 2.09 -1.79 -14.39
CA VAL A 88 3.51 -2.06 -14.24
C VAL A 88 4.28 -1.74 -15.51
N LYS A 89 5.47 -1.19 -15.35
CA LYS A 89 6.43 -0.99 -16.44
C LYS A 89 7.77 -1.58 -15.99
N PRO A 90 8.24 -2.67 -16.62
CA PRO A 90 9.50 -3.30 -16.24
C PRO A 90 10.70 -2.42 -16.62
N PHE A 91 11.90 -2.85 -16.26
CA PHE A 91 13.14 -2.23 -16.69
C PHE A 91 13.40 -2.55 -18.17
N LEU A 92 13.34 -1.53 -19.04
CA LEU A 92 13.37 -1.73 -20.49
C LEU A 92 14.77 -1.74 -21.13
N PHE A 93 15.83 -1.40 -20.38
CA PHE A 93 17.19 -1.31 -20.91
C PHE A 93 17.97 -2.63 -20.81
N ASP A 94 17.27 -3.75 -20.70
CA ASP A 94 17.87 -5.08 -20.70
C ASP A 94 17.43 -5.91 -21.91
N LYS A 95 18.15 -7.00 -22.19
CA LYS A 95 17.81 -7.94 -23.27
C LYS A 95 16.55 -8.74 -22.95
N GLU A 96 16.23 -8.94 -21.68
CA GLU A 96 15.07 -9.69 -21.20
C GLU A 96 13.93 -8.74 -20.81
N VAL A 97 13.33 -8.09 -21.81
CA VAL A 97 12.25 -7.09 -21.62
C VAL A 97 10.97 -7.68 -20.98
N ASN A 98 10.85 -9.02 -20.96
CA ASN A 98 9.66 -9.73 -20.51
C ASN A 98 9.78 -10.33 -19.10
N GLU A 99 10.87 -10.09 -18.37
CA GLU A 99 10.92 -10.50 -16.97
C GLU A 99 9.77 -9.84 -16.18
N PRO A 100 9.11 -10.55 -15.25
CA PRO A 100 8.11 -9.95 -14.37
C PRO A 100 8.72 -8.88 -13.45
N THR A 101 7.92 -7.88 -13.11
CA THR A 101 8.18 -7.00 -11.97
C THR A 101 7.81 -7.76 -10.69
N GLU A 102 8.68 -7.74 -9.69
CA GLU A 102 8.43 -8.38 -8.39
C GLU A 102 8.25 -7.32 -7.31
N PHE A 103 7.23 -7.50 -6.47
CA PHE A 103 6.98 -6.68 -5.29
C PHE A 103 6.87 -7.57 -4.06
N GLU A 104 7.51 -7.18 -2.97
CA GLU A 104 7.31 -7.80 -1.66
C GLU A 104 7.25 -6.73 -0.58
N ILE A 105 6.33 -6.89 0.37
CA ILE A 105 6.19 -5.96 1.48
C ILE A 105 5.96 -6.71 2.78
N ASN A 106 6.73 -6.29 3.78
CA ASN A 106 6.58 -6.73 5.15
C ASN A 106 5.92 -5.62 5.95
N PHE A 107 4.83 -5.94 6.64
CA PHE A 107 4.12 -4.97 7.46
C PHE A 107 3.48 -5.62 8.69
N ILE A 108 3.14 -4.77 9.65
CA ILE A 108 2.45 -5.15 10.89
C ILE A 108 1.08 -4.48 10.91
N TYR A 109 0.03 -5.27 11.07
CA TYR A 109 -1.32 -4.78 11.21
C TYR A 109 -2.07 -5.59 12.28
N GLU A 110 -2.82 -4.89 13.14
CA GLU A 110 -3.59 -5.50 14.24
C GLU A 110 -2.80 -6.51 15.10
N GLY A 111 -1.54 -6.23 15.36
CA GLY A 111 -0.71 -7.12 16.16
C GLY A 111 -0.25 -8.40 15.45
N ILE A 112 -0.27 -8.43 14.11
CA ILE A 112 0.23 -9.54 13.30
C ILE A 112 1.20 -9.00 12.25
N ARG A 113 2.32 -9.69 12.05
CA ARG A 113 3.24 -9.41 10.92
C ARG A 113 2.84 -10.24 9.71
N TYR A 114 2.84 -9.59 8.56
CA TYR A 114 2.55 -10.16 7.24
C TYR A 114 3.74 -9.92 6.32
N GLN A 115 4.06 -10.92 5.51
CA GLN A 115 4.93 -10.83 4.34
C GLN A 115 4.07 -11.17 3.14
N TYR A 116 3.80 -10.18 2.30
CA TYR A 116 2.98 -10.35 1.11
C TYR A 116 3.77 -9.93 -0.12
N GLY A 117 3.68 -10.70 -1.19
CA GLY A 117 4.36 -10.37 -2.43
C GLY A 117 3.75 -11.04 -3.64
N PHE A 118 4.08 -10.50 -4.80
CA PHE A 118 3.67 -11.02 -6.09
C PHE A 118 4.63 -10.60 -7.20
N ALA A 119 4.67 -11.41 -8.25
CA ALA A 119 5.37 -11.11 -9.49
C ALA A 119 4.34 -10.92 -10.61
N THR A 120 4.57 -9.95 -11.50
CA THR A 120 3.60 -9.62 -12.55
C THR A 120 4.26 -9.06 -13.80
N THR A 121 3.71 -9.39 -14.96
CA THR A 121 3.90 -8.63 -16.20
C THR A 121 2.76 -7.60 -16.34
N SER A 122 2.75 -6.82 -17.42
CA SER A 122 1.59 -5.97 -17.73
C SER A 122 0.32 -6.77 -17.99
N ALA A 123 0.41 -8.05 -18.38
CA ALA A 123 -0.76 -8.84 -18.76
C ALA A 123 -1.27 -9.80 -17.65
N ARG A 124 -0.42 -10.14 -16.67
CA ARG A 124 -0.65 -11.30 -15.80
C ARG A 124 0.15 -11.23 -14.51
N ILE A 125 -0.48 -11.67 -13.42
CA ILE A 125 0.21 -12.07 -12.18
C ILE A 125 0.87 -13.44 -12.41
N THR A 126 2.19 -13.50 -12.40
CA THR A 126 2.94 -14.76 -12.57
C THR A 126 3.06 -15.51 -11.25
N GLU A 127 3.29 -14.82 -10.15
CA GLU A 127 3.42 -15.42 -8.82
C GLU A 127 2.71 -14.57 -7.76
N GLU A 128 2.28 -15.20 -6.67
CA GLU A 128 1.71 -14.50 -5.51
C GLU A 128 1.84 -15.35 -4.26
N TRP A 129 2.23 -14.75 -3.14
CA TRP A 129 2.42 -15.45 -1.88
C TRP A 129 2.04 -14.59 -0.66
N LEU A 130 1.64 -15.28 0.41
CA LEU A 130 1.37 -14.67 1.70
C LEU A 130 1.88 -15.56 2.83
N ILE A 131 2.77 -15.00 3.65
CA ILE A 131 3.28 -15.61 4.88
C ILE A 131 2.89 -14.73 6.06
N VAL A 132 2.36 -15.35 7.11
CA VAL A 132 1.82 -14.65 8.28
C VAL A 132 2.51 -15.11 9.55
N TYR A 133 2.75 -14.19 10.49
CA TYR A 133 3.44 -14.45 11.75
C TYR A 133 2.58 -14.09 12.98
N PRO A 134 1.45 -14.77 13.26
CA PRO A 134 0.55 -14.39 14.36
C PRO A 134 1.18 -14.49 15.75
N LYS A 135 2.16 -15.39 15.92
CA LYS A 135 2.89 -15.63 17.18
C LYS A 135 4.41 -15.73 16.93
N GLY A 136 4.91 -14.95 15.97
CA GLY A 136 6.32 -14.95 15.56
C GLY A 136 6.77 -16.13 14.68
N ARG A 137 6.05 -17.26 14.67
CA ARG A 137 6.32 -18.39 13.75
C ARG A 137 5.66 -18.17 12.39
N PRO A 138 6.37 -18.43 11.26
CA PRO A 138 5.81 -18.29 9.92
C PRO A 138 4.69 -19.30 9.67
N GLN A 139 3.63 -18.84 9.02
CA GLN A 139 2.55 -19.64 8.48
C GLN A 139 2.36 -19.26 7.02
N ASN A 140 2.74 -20.14 6.10
CA ASN A 140 2.45 -19.95 4.68
C ASN A 140 0.94 -20.11 4.50
N TRP A 141 0.22 -19.04 4.17
CA TRP A 141 -1.23 -19.11 3.98
C TRP A 141 -1.58 -19.55 2.57
N PHE A 142 -0.93 -18.95 1.57
CA PHE A 142 -0.99 -19.42 0.20
C PHE A 142 0.26 -19.04 -0.59
N ALA A 143 0.48 -19.78 -1.67
CA ALA A 143 1.35 -19.39 -2.76
C ALA A 143 0.76 -19.90 -4.09
N ARG A 144 0.98 -19.17 -5.17
CA ARG A 144 0.72 -19.64 -6.53
C ARG A 144 1.83 -19.21 -7.46
N ALA A 145 2.14 -20.05 -8.42
CA ALA A 145 3.07 -19.74 -9.50
C ALA A 145 2.50 -20.23 -10.83
N TYR A 146 2.55 -19.39 -11.85
CA TYR A 146 2.17 -19.74 -13.20
C TYR A 146 3.29 -20.51 -13.88
N ASP A 147 2.94 -21.62 -14.50
CA ASP A 147 3.85 -22.46 -15.24
C ASP A 147 3.57 -22.27 -16.74
N GLU A 148 4.54 -21.71 -17.46
CA GLU A 148 4.42 -21.37 -18.89
C GLU A 148 4.28 -22.62 -19.79
N GLU A 149 4.84 -23.76 -19.37
CA GLU A 149 4.79 -25.00 -20.17
C GLU A 149 3.39 -25.62 -20.11
N THR A 150 2.82 -25.70 -18.91
CA THR A 150 1.51 -26.30 -18.66
C THR A 150 0.36 -25.31 -18.86
N LYS A 151 0.65 -24.00 -18.89
CA LYS A 151 -0.33 -22.89 -18.91
C LYS A 151 -1.31 -22.93 -17.73
N GLU A 152 -0.88 -23.47 -16.60
CA GLU A 152 -1.66 -23.58 -15.38
C GLU A 152 -0.95 -22.93 -14.19
N TYR A 153 -1.72 -22.61 -13.15
CA TYR A 153 -1.14 -22.20 -11.87
C TYR A 153 -0.94 -23.41 -10.97
N LYS A 154 0.26 -23.55 -10.42
CA LYS A 154 0.56 -24.43 -9.30
C LYS A 154 0.17 -23.71 -8.01
N TRP A 155 -0.73 -24.29 -7.25
CA TRP A 155 -1.26 -23.69 -6.01
C TRP A 155 -0.76 -24.45 -4.79
N GLN A 156 -0.39 -23.70 -3.76
CA GLN A 156 -0.10 -24.20 -2.43
C GLN A 156 -0.98 -23.45 -1.44
N PHE A 157 -1.75 -24.19 -0.65
CA PHE A 157 -2.57 -23.62 0.42
C PHE A 157 -2.10 -24.18 1.73
N GLY A 158 -1.78 -23.31 2.69
CA GLY A 158 -1.47 -23.75 4.03
C GLY A 158 -2.70 -24.20 4.80
N ASP A 159 -2.45 -25.05 5.79
CA ASP A 159 -3.48 -25.59 6.69
C ASP A 159 -4.16 -24.50 7.53
N LYS A 160 -3.48 -23.37 7.72
CA LYS A 160 -3.97 -22.23 8.53
C LYS A 160 -4.81 -21.23 7.74
N LEU A 161 -4.80 -21.30 6.41
CA LEU A 161 -5.78 -20.58 5.60
C LEU A 161 -7.12 -21.32 5.68
N THR A 162 -8.20 -20.59 5.92
CA THR A 162 -9.57 -21.11 6.06
C THR A 162 -10.49 -20.46 5.01
N GLY A 163 -11.74 -20.92 4.91
CA GLY A 163 -12.72 -20.37 3.96
C GLY A 163 -12.77 -21.07 2.60
N GLN A 164 -13.41 -20.43 1.62
CA GLN A 164 -13.82 -21.04 0.35
C GLN A 164 -12.71 -21.03 -0.72
N LYS A 165 -11.53 -21.58 -0.39
CA LYS A 165 -10.32 -21.56 -1.25
C LYS A 165 -10.57 -21.97 -2.71
N ARG A 166 -11.44 -22.98 -2.93
CA ARG A 166 -11.78 -23.48 -4.27
C ARG A 166 -12.58 -22.46 -5.09
N VAL A 167 -13.51 -21.74 -4.46
CA VAL A 167 -14.32 -20.69 -5.10
C VAL A 167 -13.44 -19.50 -5.43
N TRP A 168 -12.61 -19.06 -4.48
CA TRP A 168 -11.65 -17.98 -4.70
C TRP A 168 -10.71 -18.31 -5.86
N LYS A 169 -10.06 -19.48 -5.83
CA LYS A 169 -9.19 -19.97 -6.91
C LYS A 169 -9.91 -19.99 -8.27
N GLY A 170 -11.14 -20.49 -8.31
CA GLY A 170 -11.92 -20.57 -9.56
C GLY A 170 -12.35 -19.20 -10.11
N SER A 171 -12.40 -18.18 -9.25
CA SER A 171 -12.81 -16.82 -9.62
C SER A 171 -11.62 -15.89 -9.88
N THR A 172 -10.40 -16.27 -9.48
CA THR A 172 -9.20 -15.46 -9.68
C THR A 172 -8.77 -15.48 -11.15
N ARG A 173 -8.84 -14.31 -11.79
CA ARG A 173 -8.37 -14.08 -13.17
C ARG A 173 -6.84 -14.08 -13.25
N SER A 174 -6.29 -14.17 -14.46
CA SER A 174 -4.84 -14.11 -14.68
C SER A 174 -4.23 -12.74 -14.35
N ASN A 175 -4.99 -11.66 -14.53
CA ASN A 175 -4.60 -10.29 -14.20
C ASN A 175 -5.23 -9.81 -12.87
N ALA A 176 -5.69 -10.71 -12.02
CA ALA A 176 -6.21 -10.39 -10.69
C ALA A 176 -5.41 -11.12 -9.61
N LEU A 177 -5.17 -10.45 -8.48
CA LEU A 177 -4.58 -11.08 -7.30
C LEU A 177 -5.59 -12.01 -6.62
N PHE A 178 -5.10 -13.12 -6.08
CA PHE A 178 -5.88 -14.05 -5.27
C PHE A 178 -6.32 -13.39 -3.97
N LEU A 179 -5.43 -12.60 -3.33
CA LEU A 179 -5.78 -11.79 -2.15
C LEU A 179 -7.02 -10.93 -2.41
N SER A 180 -6.95 -10.08 -3.44
CA SER A 180 -8.02 -9.14 -3.81
C SER A 180 -9.30 -9.87 -4.18
N THR A 181 -9.18 -10.97 -4.95
CA THR A 181 -10.33 -11.80 -5.33
C THR A 181 -11.00 -12.41 -4.10
N ALA A 182 -10.21 -13.00 -3.19
CA ALA A 182 -10.75 -13.64 -2.00
C ALA A 182 -11.45 -12.64 -1.08
N VAL A 183 -10.91 -11.43 -0.90
CA VAL A 183 -11.54 -10.37 -0.12
C VAL A 183 -12.83 -9.87 -0.78
N SER A 184 -12.84 -9.69 -2.12
CA SER A 184 -14.08 -9.35 -2.85
C SER A 184 -15.18 -10.41 -2.73
N LEU A 185 -14.79 -11.65 -2.44
CA LEU A 185 -15.66 -12.79 -2.17
C LEU A 185 -15.81 -13.07 -0.65
N ASN A 186 -15.71 -12.02 0.16
CA ASN A 186 -15.95 -12.00 1.61
C ASN A 186 -15.01 -12.90 2.45
N SER A 187 -13.72 -12.94 2.10
CA SER A 187 -12.71 -13.59 2.95
C SER A 187 -12.35 -12.71 4.15
N GLU A 188 -12.96 -12.99 5.30
CA GLU A 188 -12.66 -12.31 6.58
C GLU A 188 -11.20 -12.48 7.01
N GLN A 189 -10.60 -13.66 6.77
CA GLN A 189 -9.24 -13.94 7.21
C GLN A 189 -8.19 -13.13 6.44
N LEU A 190 -8.43 -12.87 5.15
CA LEU A 190 -7.51 -12.14 4.29
C LEU A 190 -7.77 -10.62 4.30
N LYS A 191 -8.95 -10.21 4.77
CA LYS A 191 -9.36 -8.80 4.86
C LYS A 191 -8.34 -7.90 5.56
N PRO A 192 -7.72 -8.26 6.71
CA PRO A 192 -6.73 -7.38 7.35
C PRO A 192 -5.50 -7.08 6.47
N VAL A 193 -5.10 -8.02 5.60
CA VAL A 193 -3.99 -7.80 4.67
C VAL A 193 -4.39 -6.73 3.65
N PHE A 194 -5.57 -6.86 3.06
CA PHE A 194 -6.12 -5.90 2.10
C PHE A 194 -6.39 -4.52 2.72
N ASP A 195 -7.04 -4.48 3.89
CA ASP A 195 -7.34 -3.25 4.62
C ASP A 195 -6.08 -2.46 4.98
N TRP A 196 -4.96 -3.14 5.24
CA TRP A 196 -3.71 -2.43 5.47
C TRP A 196 -3.28 -1.62 4.24
N PHE A 197 -3.41 -2.18 3.03
CA PHE A 197 -3.16 -1.44 1.80
C PHE A 197 -4.21 -0.34 1.59
N ALA A 198 -5.50 -0.61 1.80
CA ALA A 198 -6.54 0.38 1.57
C ALA A 198 -6.49 1.56 2.57
N ASP A 199 -6.31 1.28 3.85
CA ASP A 199 -6.55 2.23 4.93
C ASP A 199 -5.28 2.77 5.58
N LYS A 200 -4.18 2.01 5.58
CA LYS A 200 -2.95 2.37 6.32
C LYS A 200 -1.81 2.81 5.42
N LEU A 201 -1.64 2.19 4.26
CA LEU A 201 -0.68 2.65 3.28
C LEU A 201 -1.23 3.90 2.59
N LYS A 202 -0.55 5.04 2.75
CA LYS A 202 -0.96 6.32 2.18
C LYS A 202 0.24 6.91 1.43
N ILE A 203 0.13 6.98 0.11
CA ILE A 203 1.13 7.56 -0.79
C ILE A 203 0.60 8.86 -1.40
N THR A 204 1.41 9.91 -1.37
CA THR A 204 1.08 11.21 -1.98
C THR A 204 2.26 11.74 -2.79
N GLY A 205 1.95 12.59 -3.77
CA GLY A 205 2.91 13.39 -4.51
C GLY A 205 3.06 14.81 -3.94
N VAL A 206 3.61 15.69 -4.78
CA VAL A 206 3.85 17.12 -4.47
C VAL A 206 2.54 17.88 -4.22
N SER A 207 1.44 17.44 -4.84
CA SER A 207 0.10 18.00 -4.59
C SER A 207 -0.38 17.79 -3.14
N GLY A 208 0.28 16.90 -2.39
CA GLY A 208 -0.06 16.63 -1.00
C GLY A 208 -1.39 15.90 -0.82
N TRP A 209 -1.76 15.79 0.45
CA TRP A 209 -3.04 15.22 0.87
C TRP A 209 -4.17 16.24 0.76
N SER A 210 -5.37 15.74 0.55
CA SER A 210 -6.56 16.58 0.61
C SER A 210 -6.70 17.26 1.98
N PRO A 211 -6.91 18.59 2.04
CA PRO A 211 -7.12 19.31 3.29
C PRO A 211 -8.43 18.90 3.99
N PHE A 212 -9.36 18.27 3.24
CA PHE A 212 -10.64 17.80 3.77
C PHE A 212 -10.46 16.84 4.96
N PHE A 213 -9.40 16.02 4.96
CA PHE A 213 -9.13 15.12 6.08
C PHE A 213 -8.89 15.88 7.38
N THR A 214 -7.92 16.79 7.38
CA THR A 214 -7.56 17.59 8.56
C THR A 214 -8.74 18.47 8.99
N MET A 215 -9.44 19.10 8.04
CA MET A 215 -10.64 19.90 8.35
C MET A 215 -11.71 19.07 9.06
N ARG A 216 -11.97 17.84 8.60
CA ARG A 216 -12.96 16.96 9.22
C ARG A 216 -12.53 16.51 10.61
N MET A 217 -11.23 16.33 10.85
CA MET A 217 -10.68 16.03 12.18
C MET A 217 -10.82 17.23 13.13
N CYS A 218 -10.68 18.47 12.65
CA CYS A 218 -10.88 19.67 13.47
C CYS A 218 -12.33 19.84 13.99
N ALA A 219 -13.29 19.07 13.48
CA ALA A 219 -14.66 19.04 14.03
C ALA A 219 -14.75 18.28 15.37
N ASP A 220 -13.72 17.51 15.72
CA ASP A 220 -13.56 16.85 17.02
C ASP A 220 -12.57 17.67 17.87
N ASP A 221 -13.00 18.09 19.07
CA ASP A 221 -12.20 18.95 19.95
C ASP A 221 -10.87 18.32 20.40
N SER A 222 -10.79 16.98 20.50
CA SER A 222 -9.56 16.28 20.83
C SER A 222 -8.53 16.45 19.73
N TYR A 223 -8.91 16.11 18.51
CA TYR A 223 -8.03 16.20 17.35
C TYR A 223 -7.69 17.65 17.01
N LYS A 224 -8.65 18.56 17.14
CA LYS A 224 -8.43 20.00 16.99
C LYS A 224 -7.30 20.51 17.89
N LYS A 225 -7.27 20.08 19.16
CA LYS A 225 -6.19 20.46 20.11
C LYS A 225 -4.83 19.93 19.68
N GLU A 226 -4.76 18.69 19.22
CA GLU A 226 -3.50 18.10 18.73
C GLU A 226 -2.98 18.83 17.49
N ILE A 227 -3.87 19.13 16.54
CA ILE A 227 -3.53 19.87 15.32
C ILE A 227 -3.05 21.28 15.68
N LEU A 228 -3.74 21.98 16.58
CA LEU A 228 -3.34 23.30 17.03
C LEU A 228 -1.96 23.27 17.70
N ASN A 229 -1.69 22.27 18.54
CA ASN A 229 -0.40 22.11 19.19
C ASN A 229 0.73 21.84 18.19
N PHE A 230 0.46 21.05 17.15
CA PHE A 230 1.39 20.83 16.05
C PHE A 230 1.70 22.14 15.30
N LEU A 231 0.68 22.92 14.92
CA LEU A 231 0.87 24.20 14.22
C LEU A 231 1.66 25.22 15.05
N LYS A 232 1.37 25.30 16.36
CA LYS A 232 2.11 26.17 17.30
C LYS A 232 3.57 25.75 17.45
N THR A 233 3.85 24.45 17.42
CA THR A 233 5.22 23.93 17.46
C THR A 233 5.98 24.23 16.16
N ALA A 234 5.26 24.31 15.03
CA ALA A 234 5.83 24.63 13.72
C ALA A 234 6.09 26.13 13.50
N ASP A 235 5.95 26.96 14.54
CA ASP A 235 6.13 28.42 14.52
C ASP A 235 5.29 29.11 13.43
N MET A 236 4.09 28.57 13.18
CA MET A 236 3.06 29.27 12.42
C MET A 236 2.30 30.12 13.44
N ASP A 237 2.29 31.44 13.31
CA ASP A 237 1.56 32.42 14.16
C ASP A 237 0.02 32.19 14.15
N ILE A 238 -0.41 30.99 14.52
CA ILE A 238 -1.78 30.47 14.47
C ILE A 238 -2.22 30.22 15.91
N GLU A 239 -3.12 31.07 16.39
CA GLU A 239 -3.60 31.01 17.77
C GLU A 239 -4.76 30.02 17.94
N ALA A 240 -5.62 29.91 16.92
CA ALA A 240 -6.85 29.14 16.94
C ALA A 240 -7.22 28.61 15.54
N ILE A 241 -8.09 27.59 15.53
CA ILE A 241 -8.77 27.08 14.34
C ILE A 241 -10.26 27.12 14.62
N GLU A 242 -11.07 27.63 13.70
CA GLU A 242 -12.53 27.57 13.76
C GLU A 242 -13.04 26.75 12.57
N VAL A 243 -14.07 25.94 12.83
CA VAL A 243 -14.69 25.09 11.81
C VAL A 243 -16.15 25.48 11.72
N GLU A 244 -16.50 26.18 10.65
CA GLU A 244 -17.87 26.53 10.33
C GLU A 244 -18.47 25.45 9.42
N LYS A 245 -19.68 25.00 9.75
CA LYS A 245 -20.46 24.09 8.90
C LYS A 245 -21.61 24.90 8.31
N GLU A 246 -21.60 25.07 7.01
CA GLU A 246 -22.73 25.65 6.28
C GLU A 246 -23.48 24.56 5.52
N ASP A 247 -24.82 24.64 5.52
CA ASP A 247 -25.63 23.84 4.61
C ASP A 247 -25.39 24.32 3.17
N PHE A 248 -25.25 23.37 2.25
CA PHE A 248 -25.05 23.67 0.85
C PHE A 248 -26.25 24.45 0.29
N ASN A 249 -25.98 25.63 -0.27
CA ASN A 249 -26.99 26.45 -0.93
C ASN A 249 -26.60 26.67 -2.40
N PRO A 250 -27.32 26.07 -3.36
CA PRO A 250 -27.07 26.22 -4.80
C PRO A 250 -27.07 27.68 -5.26
N SER A 251 -27.79 28.58 -4.57
CA SER A 251 -27.86 29.99 -4.93
C SER A 251 -26.58 30.77 -4.59
N LYS A 252 -25.63 30.18 -3.84
CA LYS A 252 -24.31 30.77 -3.55
C LYS A 252 -23.25 30.38 -4.59
N ILE A 253 -23.58 29.53 -5.57
CA ILE A 253 -22.65 29.13 -6.63
C ILE A 253 -22.48 30.31 -7.60
N PRO A 254 -21.23 30.68 -7.97
CA PRO A 254 -20.99 31.73 -8.96
C PRO A 254 -21.71 31.49 -10.30
N GLU A 255 -22.31 32.53 -10.86
CA GLU A 255 -23.08 32.45 -12.11
C GLU A 255 -22.21 32.10 -13.33
N ASP A 256 -20.91 32.36 -13.25
CA ASP A 256 -19.88 32.07 -14.25
C ASP A 256 -19.25 30.68 -14.12
N MET A 257 -19.68 29.88 -13.14
CA MET A 257 -19.18 28.52 -12.96
C MET A 257 -19.53 27.64 -14.18
N PRO A 258 -18.53 26.96 -14.80
CA PRO A 258 -18.76 26.06 -15.92
C PRO A 258 -19.80 24.98 -15.61
N ALA A 259 -20.67 24.68 -16.57
CA ALA A 259 -21.75 23.70 -16.40
C ALA A 259 -21.24 22.31 -15.98
N GLU A 260 -20.07 21.91 -16.49
CA GLU A 260 -19.39 20.66 -16.16
C GLU A 260 -19.06 20.53 -14.66
N ILE A 261 -18.72 21.64 -13.99
CA ILE A 261 -18.43 21.65 -12.54
C ILE A 261 -19.71 21.72 -11.72
N ARG A 262 -20.79 22.31 -12.27
CA ARG A 262 -22.09 22.38 -11.59
C ARG A 262 -22.79 21.03 -11.49
N GLU A 263 -22.53 20.11 -12.41
CA GLU A 263 -23.12 18.76 -12.39
C GLU A 263 -22.43 17.82 -11.36
N ASP A 264 -21.22 18.16 -10.90
CA ASP A 264 -20.41 17.35 -9.98
C ASP A 264 -20.54 17.76 -8.48
N ILE A 265 -21.28 18.83 -8.17
CA ILE A 265 -21.53 19.33 -6.79
C ILE A 265 -22.87 18.80 -6.26
#